data_AF-A0A5K1B113-F1
#
_entry.id   AF-A0A5K1B113-F1
#
_cell.length_a   1.000
_cell.length_b   1.000
_cell.length_c   1.000
_cell.angle_alpha   90.00
_cell.angle_beta   90.00
_cell.angle_gamma   90.00
#
_symmetry.space_group_name_H-M   'P 1'
#
loop_
_entity.id
_entity.type
_entity.pdbx_description
1 polymer ?
#
loop_
_entity_poly.entity_id
_entity_poly.type
_entity_poly.pdbx_seq_one_letter_code
_entity_poly.pdbx_strand_id
1 'polypeptide(L)' 'SDREFLYLVLGEVIKAGATTLNIPDTVGYNLPNEYGKLISDIKSNTPAIENVIISTHCHNDLGLATANTLA' A
#
# COMPACT_ATOMS: atom_id res chain seq x y z
N SER A 1 -7.02 0.15 7.45
CA SER A 1 -8.20 0.77 6.84
C SER A 1 -9.13 -0.29 6.31
N ASP A 2 -10.42 0.03 6.19
CA ASP A 2 -11.34 -0.79 5.39
C ASP A 2 -10.79 -0.96 3.96
N ARG A 3 -10.84 -2.19 3.44
CA ARG A 3 -10.18 -2.53 2.17
C ARG A 3 -10.92 -1.93 0.97
N GLU A 4 -12.25 -1.97 0.97
CA GLU A 4 -13.05 -1.46 -0.14
C GLU A 4 -12.91 0.06 -0.25
N PHE A 5 -12.96 0.76 0.89
CA PHE A 5 -12.73 2.20 0.92
C PHE A 5 -11.34 2.57 0.40
N LEU A 6 -10.31 1.77 0.76
CA LEU A 6 -8.95 2.01 0.30
C LEU A 6 -8.84 1.94 -1.23
N TYR A 7 -9.40 0.91 -1.86
CA TYR A 7 -9.34 0.78 -3.33
C TYR A 7 -10.11 1.89 -4.03
N LEU A 8 -11.26 2.27 -3.48
CA LEU A 8 -12.06 3.37 -3.99
C LEU A 8 -11.30 4.69 -3.95
N VAL A 9 -10.77 5.07 -2.78
CA VAL A 9 -10.08 6.37 -2.64
C VAL A 9 -8.80 6.42 -3.46
N LEU A 10 -8.03 5.32 -3.53
CA LEU A 10 -6.84 5.24 -4.37
C LEU A 10 -7.20 5.40 -5.86
N GLY A 11 -8.26 4.76 -6.33
CA GLY A 11 -8.75 4.92 -7.69
C GLY A 11 -9.18 6.35 -8.01
N GLU A 12 -9.88 7.01 -7.09
CA GLU A 12 -10.30 8.41 -7.29
C GLU A 12 -9.13 9.39 -7.33
N VAL A 13 -8.09 9.20 -6.50
CA VAL A 13 -6.92 10.09 -6.56
C VAL A 13 -6.06 9.85 -7.81
N ILE A 14 -6.01 8.61 -8.34
CA ILE A 14 -5.38 8.34 -9.63
C ILE A 14 -6.12 9.12 -10.73
N LYS A 15 -7.46 9.08 -10.75
CA LYS A 15 -8.27 9.87 -11.70
C LYS A 15 -8.02 11.38 -11.56
N ALA A 16 -7.78 11.86 -10.34
CA ALA A 16 -7.43 13.25 -10.07
C ALA A 16 -5.99 13.63 -10.49
N GLY A 17 -5.18 12.67 -10.96
CA GLY A 17 -3.83 12.91 -11.47
C GLY A 17 -2.69 12.52 -10.51
N ALA A 18 -2.97 11.77 -9.45
CA ALA A 18 -1.90 11.20 -8.63
C ALA A 18 -1.05 10.24 -9.47
N THR A 19 0.28 10.38 -9.40
CA THR A 19 1.25 9.51 -10.10
C THR A 19 1.99 8.58 -9.14
N THR A 20 1.83 8.76 -7.83
CA THR A 20 2.46 7.94 -6.80
C THR A 20 1.52 7.79 -5.62
N LEU A 21 1.36 6.56 -5.14
CA LEU A 21 0.54 6.20 -3.99
C LEU A 21 1.45 5.65 -2.89
N ASN A 22 1.59 6.40 -1.81
CA ASN A 22 2.34 5.97 -0.64
C ASN A 22 1.45 5.17 0.30
N ILE A 23 1.81 3.91 0.55
CA ILE A 23 1.15 3.02 1.50
C ILE A 23 2.04 2.91 2.73
N PRO A 24 1.63 3.45 3.89
CA PRO A 24 2.43 3.38 5.10
C PRO A 24 2.02 2.20 6.01
N ASP A 25 3.01 1.59 6.65
CA ASP A 25 2.83 0.83 7.90
C ASP A 25 2.97 1.79 9.08
N THR A 26 1.97 2.65 9.27
CA THR A 26 2.03 3.78 10.22
C THR A 26 2.21 3.35 11.67
N VAL A 27 1.74 2.15 12.04
CA VAL A 27 1.86 1.62 13.42
C VAL A 27 3.13 0.79 13.57
N GLY A 28 3.69 0.27 12.47
CA GLY A 28 4.93 -0.50 12.47
C GLY A 28 4.78 -1.95 12.94
N TYR A 29 3.54 -2.46 12.99
CA TYR A 29 3.21 -3.79 13.54
C TYR A 29 2.79 -4.81 12.48
N ASN A 30 2.83 -4.46 11.19
CA ASN A 30 2.51 -5.44 10.16
C ASN A 30 3.64 -6.48 10.05
N LEU A 31 3.26 -7.73 9.83
CA LEU A 31 4.20 -8.77 9.42
C LEU A 31 4.43 -8.71 7.90
N PRO A 32 5.59 -9.19 7.40
CA PRO A 32 5.92 -9.11 5.97
C PRO A 32 4.85 -9.74 5.07
N ASN A 33 4.31 -10.90 5.45
CA ASN A 33 3.26 -11.58 4.69
C ASN A 33 1.93 -10.80 4.66
N GLU A 34 1.59 -10.12 5.75
CA GLU A 34 0.37 -9.30 5.84
C GLU A 34 0.52 -8.04 4.98
N TYR A 35 1.69 -7.41 5.04
CA TYR A 35 1.99 -6.22 4.27
C TYR A 35 2.10 -6.50 2.77
N GLY A 36 2.84 -7.54 2.37
CA GLY A 36 2.90 -7.97 0.97
C GLY A 36 1.52 -8.36 0.42
N LYS A 37 0.68 -9.02 1.24
CA LYS A 37 -0.72 -9.29 0.87
C LYS A 37 -1.51 -8.00 0.66
N LEU A 38 -1.37 -7.01 1.54
CA LEU A 38 -2.00 -5.70 1.36
C LEU A 38 -1.59 -5.06 0.02
N ILE A 39 -0.30 -5.04 -0.31
CA ILE A 39 0.19 -4.46 -1.57
C ILE A 39 -0.36 -5.23 -2.78
N SER A 40 -0.39 -6.56 -2.72
CA SER A 40 -0.99 -7.42 -3.76
C SER A 40 -2.49 -7.17 -3.94
N ASP A 41 -3.22 -7.03 -2.83
CA ASP A 41 -4.66 -6.77 -2.86
C ASP A 41 -4.94 -5.36 -3.43
N ILE A 42 -4.14 -4.32 -3.10
CA ILE A 42 -4.24 -2.99 -3.73
C ILE A 42 -4.03 -3.07 -5.25
N LYS A 43 -2.97 -3.76 -5.69
CA LYS A 43 -2.65 -3.94 -7.12
C LYS A 43 -3.76 -4.67 -7.87
N SER A 44 -4.45 -5.61 -7.21
CA SER A 44 -5.50 -6.40 -7.86
C SER A 44 -6.84 -5.68 -7.94
N ASN A 45 -7.14 -4.79 -6.99
CA ASN A 45 -8.49 -4.25 -6.81
C ASN A 45 -8.62 -2.74 -7.07
N THR A 46 -7.51 -2.01 -7.19
CA THR A 46 -7.55 -0.55 -7.42
C THR A 46 -7.60 -0.25 -8.92
N PRO A 47 -8.61 0.47 -9.44
CA PRO A 47 -8.66 0.85 -10.84
C PRO A 47 -7.49 1.75 -11.24
N ALA A 48 -6.95 1.54 -12.45
CA ALA A 48 -5.87 2.34 -13.04
C ALA A 48 -4.53 2.32 -12.26
N ILE A 49 -4.36 1.38 -11.33
CA ILE A 49 -3.17 1.24 -10.48
C ILE A 49 -1.89 0.99 -11.28
N GLU A 50 -1.99 0.44 -12.48
CA GLU A 50 -0.89 0.22 -13.42
C GLU A 50 -0.27 1.52 -13.95
N ASN A 51 -0.98 2.66 -13.83
CA ASN A 51 -0.52 3.96 -14.32
C ASN A 51 0.26 4.77 -13.26
N VAL A 52 0.46 4.21 -12.07
CA VAL A 52 1.08 4.92 -10.94
C VAL A 52 2.13 4.07 -10.24
N ILE A 53 3.02 4.74 -9.52
CA ILE A 53 4.03 4.10 -8.68
C ILE A 53 3.42 3.80 -7.30
N ILE A 54 3.52 2.56 -6.84
CA ILE A 54 3.26 2.23 -5.44
C ILE A 54 4.54 2.42 -4.64
N SER A 55 4.48 3.27 -3.62
CA SER A 55 5.54 3.52 -2.66
C SER A 55 5.18 2.90 -1.33
N THR A 56 6.16 2.29 -0.65
CA THR A 56 6.00 1.71 0.68
C THR A 56 6.72 2.58 1.72
N HIS A 57 6.07 2.82 2.86
CA HIS A 57 6.64 3.54 4.00
C HIS A 57 6.50 2.68 5.24
N CYS A 58 7.50 1.82 5.47
CA CYS A 58 7.48 0.87 6.58
C CYS A 58 8.20 1.42 7.82
N HIS A 59 7.62 1.23 9.01
CA HIS A 59 8.27 1.53 10.29
C HIS A 59 8.91 0.27 10.90
N ASN A 60 9.80 0.45 11.87
CA ASN A 60 10.70 -0.61 12.35
C ASN A 60 10.44 -1.03 13.81
N ASP A 61 9.23 -0.82 14.31
CA ASP A 61 8.87 -1.02 15.71
C ASP A 61 9.05 -2.47 16.17
N LEU A 62 8.86 -3.44 15.26
CA LEU A 62 9.14 -4.86 15.49
C LEU A 62 10.46 -5.34 14.88
N GLY A 63 11.31 -4.45 14.35
CA GLY A 63 12.54 -4.80 13.63
C GLY A 63 12.32 -5.38 12.22
N LEU A 64 11.12 -5.16 11.64
CA LEU A 64 10.68 -5.78 10.38
C LEU A 64 10.59 -4.82 9.19
N ALA A 65 11.00 -3.55 9.31
CA ALA A 65 10.79 -2.54 8.26
C ALA A 65 11.33 -2.97 6.89
N THR A 66 12.57 -3.48 6.86
CA THR A 66 13.20 -3.94 5.62
C THR A 66 12.47 -5.14 5.03
N ALA A 67 12.04 -6.09 5.87
CA ALA A 67 11.30 -7.25 5.41
C ALA A 67 9.92 -6.85 4.84
N ASN A 68 9.21 -5.93 5.51
CA ASN A 68 7.94 -5.36 5.02
C ASN A 68 8.15 -4.59 3.71
N THR A 69 9.28 -3.91 3.54
CA THR A 69 9.59 -3.16 2.30
C THR A 69 9.83 -4.07 1.10
N LEU A 70 10.37 -5.28 1.32
CA LEU A 70 10.68 -6.25 0.27
C LEU A 70 9.52 -7.19 -0.09
N ALA A 71 8.51 -7.30 0.80
CA ALA A 71 7.37 -8.20 0.65
C ALA A 71 6.39 -7.75 -0.43
#